data_AF-A0A2P2L2A4-F1
#
_entry.id   AF-A0A2P2L2A4-F1
#
_cell.length_a   1.000
_cell.length_b   1.000
_cell.length_c   1.000
_cell.angle_alpha   90.00
_cell.angle_beta   90.00
_cell.angle_gamma   90.00
#
_symmetry.space_group_name_H-M   'P 1'
#
loop_
_entity.id
_entity.type
_entity.pdbx_description
1 polymer ?
#
loop_
_entity_poly.entity_id
_entity_poly.type
_entity_poly.pdbx_seq_one_letter_code
_entity_poly.pdbx_strand_id
1 'polypeptide(L)'
;MQRVLLWSLSSFPLLIVGYILELLGIPLCKPLYTLSYTLITAGASGLFLTIIFYVVDVKNIRRPTLIFQWMGMNALIIYALAACDIFPAALQGFYWHSPRNNLIDGTESLLQEMLHSEKWGTLAFVFVEILLWGLFAGFLHMKGIYVKL
;
A
#
# COMPACT_ATOMS: atom_id res chain seq x y z
N MET A 1 23.89 2.84 12.42
CA MET A 1 23.21 2.99 13.73
C MET A 1 22.82 4.43 14.05
N GLN A 2 23.73 5.41 13.97
CA GLN A 2 23.44 6.82 14.32
C GLN A 2 22.24 7.43 13.57
N ARG A 3 22.05 7.13 12.28
CA ARG A 3 20.89 7.57 11.49
C ARG A 3 19.56 7.01 12.01
N VAL A 4 19.54 5.73 12.38
CA VAL A 4 18.36 5.05 12.95
C VAL A 4 17.97 5.69 14.27
N LEU A 5 18.96 5.97 15.13
CA LEU A 5 18.73 6.67 16.39
C LEU A 5 18.17 8.07 16.14
N LEU A 6 18.76 8.86 15.24
CA LEU A 6 18.27 10.21 14.91
C LEU A 6 16.83 10.22 14.41
N TRP A 7 16.49 9.33 13.47
CA TRP A 7 15.13 9.24 12.91
C TRP A 7 14.11 8.69 13.91
N SER A 8 14.52 7.74 14.76
CA SER A 8 13.67 7.28 15.86
C SER A 8 13.41 8.42 16.85
N LEU A 9 14.45 9.17 17.20
CA LEU A 9 14.39 10.29 18.13
C LEU A 9 13.55 11.45 17.60
N SER A 10 13.47 11.66 16.29
CA SER A 10 12.52 12.64 15.74
C SER A 10 11.09 12.09 15.71
N SER A 11 10.90 10.81 15.42
CA SER A 11 9.56 10.23 15.22
C SER A 11 8.77 10.02 16.52
N PHE A 12 9.43 9.60 17.61
CA PHE A 12 8.78 9.36 18.90
C PHE A 12 8.14 10.62 19.51
N PRO A 13 8.83 11.79 19.59
CA PRO A 13 8.23 13.03 20.06
C PRO A 13 7.04 13.47 19.22
N LEU A 14 7.10 13.35 17.89
CA LEU A 14 5.97 13.70 17.02
C LEU A 14 4.72 12.87 17.35
N LEU A 15 4.88 11.57 17.59
CA LEU A 15 3.78 10.70 18.02
C LEU A 15 3.24 11.09 19.40
N ILE A 16 4.13 11.30 20.38
CA ILE A 16 3.73 11.68 21.74
C ILE A 16 2.96 13.00 21.72
N VAL A 17 3.48 14.02 21.04
CA VAL A 17 2.82 15.32 20.92
C VAL A 17 1.48 15.17 20.17
N GLY A 18 1.44 14.39 19.10
CA GLY A 18 0.21 14.13 18.35
C GLY A 18 -0.91 13.52 19.20
N TYR A 19 -0.59 12.51 20.03
CA TYR A 19 -1.55 11.90 20.96
C TYR A 19 -1.93 12.82 22.13
N ILE A 20 -1.01 13.65 22.63
CA ILE A 20 -1.33 14.66 23.65
C ILE A 20 -2.33 15.68 23.09
N LEU A 21 -2.16 16.11 21.84
CA LEU A 21 -3.10 17.03 21.19
C LEU A 21 -4.48 16.41 20.97
N GLU A 22 -4.54 15.11 20.67
CA GLU A 22 -5.80 14.36 20.63
C GLU A 22 -6.50 14.36 21.98
N LEU A 23 -5.76 14.06 23.07
CA LEU A 23 -6.28 14.09 24.44
C LEU A 23 -6.76 15.48 24.87
N LEU A 24 -6.15 16.55 24.34
CA LEU A 24 -6.58 17.94 24.55
C LEU A 24 -7.89 18.30 23.81
N GLY A 25 -8.47 17.38 23.05
CA GLY A 25 -9.78 17.56 22.40
C GLY A 25 -9.71 17.95 20.92
N ILE A 26 -8.53 17.86 20.29
CA ILE A 26 -8.40 18.07 18.85
C ILE A 26 -8.70 16.75 18.12
N PRO A 27 -9.77 16.67 17.30
CA PRO A 27 -10.24 15.41 16.71
C PRO A 27 -9.29 14.87 15.64
N LEU A 28 -9.02 13.57 15.67
CA LEU A 28 -8.10 12.90 14.74
C LEU A 28 -8.54 12.94 13.28
N CYS A 29 -9.83 12.75 12.99
CA CYS A 29 -10.31 12.66 11.61
C CYS A 29 -11.46 13.64 11.41
N LYS A 30 -11.12 14.91 11.17
CA LYS A 30 -12.03 15.85 10.50
C LYS A 30 -11.71 15.89 9.00
N PRO A 31 -12.72 16.07 8.12
CA PRO A 31 -12.50 16.15 6.67
C PRO A 31 -11.59 17.30 6.26
N LEU A 32 -11.54 18.37 7.05
CA LEU A 32 -10.53 19.42 6.95
C LEU A 32 -9.41 19.09 7.95
N TYR A 33 -8.25 18.74 7.40
CA TYR A 33 -6.92 18.71 8.01
C TYR A 33 -6.84 19.06 9.51
N THR A 34 -6.26 18.16 10.31
CA THR A 34 -6.01 18.39 11.73
C THR A 34 -4.54 18.22 12.10
N LEU A 35 -4.01 19.12 12.95
CA LEU A 35 -2.62 19.05 13.42
C LEU A 35 -2.27 17.73 14.13
N SER A 36 -3.16 17.22 15.00
CA SER A 36 -2.97 15.93 15.67
C SER A 36 -2.81 14.79 14.68
N TYR A 37 -3.64 14.77 13.63
CA TYR A 37 -3.57 13.76 12.57
C TYR A 37 -2.23 13.80 11.84
N THR A 38 -1.77 14.98 11.43
CA THR A 38 -0.47 15.12 10.76
C THR A 38 0.70 14.70 11.65
N LEU A 39 0.68 15.05 12.94
CA LEU A 39 1.76 14.69 13.86
C LEU A 39 1.79 13.18 14.11
N ILE A 40 0.64 12.55 14.30
CA ILE A 40 0.52 11.09 14.49
C ILE A 40 0.95 10.35 13.22
N THR A 41 0.44 10.76 12.05
CA THR A 41 0.79 10.09 10.78
C THR A 41 2.25 10.32 10.38
N ALA A 42 2.80 11.52 10.60
CA ALA A 42 4.23 11.80 10.38
C ALA A 42 5.13 11.00 11.33
N GLY A 43 4.79 10.94 12.62
CA GLY A 43 5.55 10.14 13.58
C GLY A 43 5.42 8.63 13.32
N ALA A 44 4.23 8.12 13.00
CA ALA A 44 4.00 6.72 12.66
C ALA A 44 4.76 6.32 11.39
N SER A 45 4.67 7.13 10.32
CA SER A 45 5.43 6.88 9.08
C SER A 45 6.95 6.96 9.30
N GLY A 46 7.43 7.89 10.13
CA GLY A 46 8.84 7.97 10.52
C GLY A 46 9.34 6.74 11.30
N LEU A 47 8.52 6.18 12.20
CA LEU A 47 8.83 4.91 12.86
C LEU A 47 8.85 3.74 11.88
N PHE A 48 7.85 3.63 11.00
CA PHE A 48 7.81 2.61 9.95
C PHE A 48 9.04 2.68 9.05
N LEU A 49 9.43 3.88 8.62
CA LEU A 49 10.64 4.10 7.83
C LEU A 49 11.88 3.62 8.58
N THR A 50 11.99 3.94 9.87
CA THR A 50 13.12 3.53 10.72
C THR A 50 13.19 2.01 10.87
N ILE A 51 12.04 1.34 11.04
CA ILE A 51 11.94 -0.13 11.13
C ILE A 51 12.37 -0.77 9.82
N ILE A 52 11.83 -0.32 8.68
CA ILE A 52 12.17 -0.85 7.36
C ILE A 52 13.67 -0.67 7.09
N PHE A 53 14.21 0.51 7.36
CA PHE A 53 15.63 0.79 7.21
C PHE A 53 16.48 -0.14 8.08
N TYR A 54 16.10 -0.34 9.35
CA TYR A 54 16.84 -1.26 10.23
C TYR A 54 16.81 -2.70 9.71
N VAL A 55 15.67 -3.20 9.24
CA VAL A 55 15.54 -4.55 8.68
C VAL A 55 16.38 -4.73 7.41
N VAL A 56 16.34 -3.75 6.50
CA VAL A 56 17.01 -3.82 5.20
C VAL A 56 18.51 -3.56 5.32
N ASP A 57 18.92 -2.50 5.99
CA ASP A 57 20.33 -2.05 5.98
C ASP A 57 21.15 -2.63 7.13
N VAL A 58 20.55 -2.91 8.30
CA VAL A 58 21.28 -3.46 9.45
C VAL A 58 21.18 -4.99 9.48
N LYS A 59 19.98 -5.54 9.37
CA LYS A 59 19.80 -7.01 9.35
C LYS A 59 20.03 -7.64 7.97
N ASN A 60 20.18 -6.83 6.92
CA ASN A 60 20.44 -7.26 5.55
C ASN A 60 19.37 -8.24 4.99
N ILE A 61 18.13 -8.17 5.48
CA ILE A 61 17.02 -9.03 5.04
C ILE A 61 16.36 -8.36 3.84
N ARG A 62 16.89 -8.60 2.64
CA ARG A 62 16.41 -7.95 1.40
C ARG A 62 15.32 -8.71 0.67
N ARG A 63 15.12 -10.00 0.96
CA ARG A 63 14.18 -10.86 0.22
C ARG A 63 12.73 -10.35 0.20
N PRO A 64 12.10 -9.96 1.32
CA PRO A 64 10.72 -9.46 1.28
C PRO A 64 10.59 -8.07 0.68
N THR A 65 11.65 -7.25 0.74
CA THR A 65 11.62 -5.87 0.22
C THR A 65 11.82 -5.78 -1.29
N LEU A 66 12.19 -6.87 -1.96
CA LEU A 66 12.35 -6.90 -3.42
C LEU A 66 11.04 -6.57 -4.15
N ILE A 67 9.91 -7.13 -3.71
CA ILE A 67 8.60 -6.85 -4.34
C ILE A 67 8.25 -5.37 -4.20
N PHE A 68 8.43 -4.82 -2.99
CA PHE A 68 8.23 -3.38 -2.74
C PHE A 68 9.20 -2.51 -3.54
N GLN A 69 10.44 -2.94 -3.73
CA GLN A 69 11.43 -2.23 -4.53
C GLN A 69 11.03 -2.20 -6.01
N TRP A 70 10.58 -3.33 -6.58
CA TRP A 70 10.13 -3.39 -7.97
C TRP A 70 8.89 -2.53 -8.20
N MET A 71 7.94 -2.56 -7.25
CA MET A 71 6.78 -1.68 -7.28
C MET A 71 7.20 -0.20 -7.19
N GLY A 72 8.14 0.14 -6.30
CA GLY A 72 8.63 1.51 -6.14
C GLY A 72 9.37 2.04 -7.38
N MET A 73 10.20 1.22 -8.03
CA MET A 73 10.93 1.62 -9.25
C MET A 73 10.00 1.85 -10.45
N ASN A 74 8.85 1.17 -10.49
CA ASN A 74 7.85 1.28 -11.56
C ASN A 74 6.57 2.01 -11.10
N ALA A 75 6.67 2.83 -10.05
CA ALA A 75 5.53 3.41 -9.37
C ALA A 75 4.62 4.23 -10.30
N LEU A 76 5.16 4.97 -11.27
CA LEU A 76 4.36 5.76 -12.21
C LEU A 76 3.45 4.91 -13.10
N ILE A 77 3.98 3.79 -13.62
CA ILE A 77 3.24 2.91 -14.51
C ILE A 77 2.16 2.17 -13.72
N ILE A 78 2.51 1.68 -12.52
CA ILE A 78 1.56 1.02 -11.63
C ILE A 78 0.47 2.00 -11.19
N TYR A 79 0.83 3.24 -10.85
CA TYR A 79 -0.14 4.27 -10.49
C TYR A 79 -1.11 4.55 -11.64
N ALA A 80 -0.60 4.76 -12.85
CA ALA A 80 -1.45 5.03 -14.01
C ALA A 80 -2.37 3.85 -14.36
N LEU A 81 -1.89 2.61 -14.27
CA LEU A 81 -2.69 1.45 -14.66
C LEU A 81 -3.64 0.96 -13.55
N ALA A 82 -3.17 0.93 -12.30
CA ALA A 82 -3.91 0.43 -11.15
C ALA A 82 -4.74 1.52 -10.47
N ALA A 83 -4.11 2.62 -10.04
CA ALA A 83 -4.77 3.64 -9.21
C ALA A 83 -5.69 4.58 -10.00
N CYS A 84 -5.48 4.74 -11.30
CA CYS A 84 -6.44 5.44 -12.17
C CYS A 84 -7.52 4.49 -12.74
N ASP A 85 -7.62 3.27 -12.21
CA ASP A 85 -8.60 2.25 -12.62
C ASP A 85 -8.59 1.90 -14.11
N ILE A 86 -7.55 2.25 -14.87
CA ILE A 86 -7.49 1.99 -16.32
C ILE A 86 -7.53 0.49 -16.60
N PHE A 87 -6.77 -0.29 -15.83
CA PHE A 87 -6.72 -1.74 -15.99
C PHE A 87 -7.98 -2.44 -15.43
N PRO A 88 -8.45 -2.15 -14.19
CA PRO A 88 -9.74 -2.64 -13.72
C PRO A 88 -10.90 -2.31 -14.65
N ALA A 89 -11.00 -1.07 -15.16
CA ALA A 89 -12.06 -0.68 -16.08
C ALA A 89 -11.97 -1.42 -17.42
N ALA A 90 -10.76 -1.66 -17.94
CA ALA A 90 -10.57 -2.47 -19.15
C ALA A 90 -11.02 -3.93 -18.94
N LEU A 91 -10.75 -4.51 -17.78
CA LEU A 91 -11.18 -5.87 -17.44
C LEU A 91 -12.69 -5.95 -17.19
N GLN A 92 -13.29 -4.96 -16.53
CA GLN A 92 -14.75 -4.86 -16.36
C GLN A 92 -15.47 -4.64 -17.69
N GLY A 93 -14.84 -3.94 -18.63
CA GLY A 93 -15.35 -3.77 -19.99
C GLY A 93 -15.50 -5.10 -20.75
N PHE A 94 -14.81 -6.15 -20.32
CA PHE A 94 -14.93 -7.51 -20.86
C PHE A 94 -16.07 -8.28 -20.17
N TYR A 95 -17.31 -7.90 -20.48
CA TYR A 95 -18.51 -8.54 -19.93
C TYR A 95 -19.02 -9.67 -20.83
N TRP A 96 -19.50 -10.76 -20.23
CA TRP A 96 -20.12 -11.86 -20.99
C TRP A 96 -21.63 -11.78 -20.93
N HIS A 97 -22.27 -11.37 -22.03
CA HIS A 97 -23.72 -11.31 -22.27
C HIS A 97 -24.52 -10.33 -21.38
N SER A 98 -24.14 -10.12 -20.14
CA SER A 98 -24.76 -9.21 -19.17
C SER A 98 -23.69 -8.41 -18.42
N PRO A 99 -23.91 -7.12 -18.09
CA PRO A 99 -22.98 -6.30 -17.29
C PRO A 99 -22.73 -6.81 -15.87
N ARG A 100 -23.51 -7.82 -15.46
CA ARG A 100 -23.43 -8.46 -14.14
C ARG A 100 -22.50 -9.68 -14.12
N ASN A 101 -21.96 -10.06 -15.28
CA ASN A 101 -21.13 -11.24 -15.47
C ASN A 101 -19.74 -10.83 -15.98
N ASN A 102 -19.10 -9.93 -15.23
CA ASN A 102 -17.75 -9.45 -15.52
C ASN A 102 -16.73 -10.44 -14.95
N LEU A 103 -15.55 -10.49 -15.56
CA LEU A 103 -14.46 -11.35 -15.11
C LEU A 103 -14.05 -11.07 -13.66
N ILE A 104 -14.10 -9.80 -13.23
CA ILE A 104 -13.75 -9.39 -11.87
C ILE A 104 -14.75 -9.92 -10.86
N ASP A 105 -16.05 -9.70 -11.10
CA ASP A 105 -17.14 -10.16 -10.22
C ASP A 105 -17.16 -11.71 -10.13
N GLY A 106 -16.83 -12.38 -11.23
CA GLY A 106 -16.63 -13.83 -11.27
C GLY A 106 -15.46 -14.29 -10.40
N THR A 107 -14.31 -13.61 -10.47
CA THR A 107 -13.15 -13.95 -9.63
C THR A 107 -13.39 -13.67 -8.15
N GLU A 108 -14.10 -12.60 -7.80
CA GLU A 108 -14.44 -12.29 -6.41
C GLU A 108 -15.40 -13.32 -5.82
N SER A 109 -16.47 -13.67 -6.55
CA SER A 109 -17.45 -14.66 -6.09
C SER A 109 -16.85 -16.05 -5.90
N LEU A 110 -15.95 -16.48 -6.79
CA LEU A 110 -15.19 -17.73 -6.61
C LEU A 110 -14.31 -17.70 -5.35
N LEU A 111 -13.68 -16.56 -5.05
CA LEU A 111 -12.86 -16.42 -3.85
C LEU A 111 -13.70 -16.39 -2.57
N GLN A 112 -14.87 -15.75 -2.60
CA GLN A 112 -15.82 -15.73 -1.49
C GLN A 112 -16.38 -17.14 -1.20
N GLU A 113 -16.67 -17.92 -2.25
CA GLU A 113 -17.10 -19.31 -2.13
C GLU A 113 -15.99 -20.20 -1.55
N MET A 114 -14.75 -20.07 -2.04
CA MET A 114 -13.60 -20.79 -1.50
C MET A 114 -13.36 -20.48 -0.01
N LEU A 115 -13.53 -19.22 0.38
CA LEU A 115 -13.22 -18.75 1.74
C LEU A 115 -14.42 -18.73 2.70
N HIS A 116 -15.59 -19.21 2.27
CA HIS A 116 -16.83 -19.33 3.04
C HIS A 116 -17.30 -18.04 3.75
N SER A 117 -16.76 -16.89 3.37
CA SER A 117 -17.08 -15.62 4.02
C SER A 117 -16.82 -14.46 3.07
N GLU A 118 -17.83 -13.60 2.90
CA GLU A 118 -17.76 -12.45 1.99
C GLU A 118 -16.60 -11.50 2.36
N LYS A 119 -16.47 -11.16 3.65
CA LYS A 119 -15.43 -10.21 4.12
C LYS A 119 -14.03 -10.73 3.86
N TRP A 120 -13.80 -12.02 4.16
CA TRP A 120 -12.49 -12.62 3.96
C TRP A 120 -12.21 -12.86 2.48
N GLY A 121 -13.23 -13.19 1.68
CA GLY A 121 -13.13 -13.37 0.24
C GLY A 121 -12.73 -12.07 -0.47
N THR A 122 -13.39 -10.96 -0.15
CA THR A 122 -13.01 -9.63 -0.71
C THR A 122 -11.62 -9.21 -0.24
N LEU A 123 -11.25 -9.44 1.02
CA LEU A 123 -9.88 -9.18 1.49
C LEU A 123 -8.84 -10.01 0.72
N ALA A 124 -9.11 -11.30 0.54
CA ALA A 124 -8.21 -12.19 -0.19
C ALA A 124 -8.10 -11.80 -1.66
N PHE A 125 -9.19 -11.33 -2.28
CA PHE A 125 -9.17 -10.79 -3.64
C PHE A 125 -8.22 -9.58 -3.74
N VAL A 126 -8.32 -8.63 -2.80
CA VAL A 126 -7.40 -7.47 -2.74
C VAL A 126 -5.95 -7.92 -2.56
N PHE A 127 -5.68 -8.91 -1.72
CA PHE A 127 -4.32 -9.45 -1.57
C PHE A 127 -3.79 -10.08 -2.86
N VAL A 128 -4.62 -10.84 -3.58
CA VAL A 128 -4.26 -11.42 -4.88
C VAL A 128 -3.96 -10.31 -5.89
N GLU A 129 -4.77 -9.25 -5.92
CA GLU A 129 -4.54 -8.10 -6.79
C GLU A 129 -3.21 -7.40 -6.48
N ILE A 130 -2.90 -7.15 -5.20
CA ILE A 130 -1.61 -6.57 -4.79
C ILE A 130 -0.44 -7.46 -5.23
N LEU A 131 -0.56 -8.78 -5.08
CA LEU A 131 0.46 -9.73 -5.53
C LEU A 131 0.62 -9.72 -7.06
N LEU A 132 -0.49 -9.63 -7.80
CA LEU A 132 -0.49 -9.54 -9.26
C LEU A 132 0.26 -8.29 -9.72
N TRP A 133 -0.02 -7.12 -9.11
CA TRP A 133 0.72 -5.90 -9.41
C TRP A 133 2.19 -5.98 -9.01
N GLY A 134 2.52 -6.64 -7.90
CA GLY A 134 3.90 -6.93 -7.52
C GLY A 134 4.66 -7.77 -8.55
N LEU A 135 4.00 -8.80 -9.11
CA LEU A 135 4.55 -9.61 -10.19
C LEU A 135 4.68 -8.84 -11.51
N PHE A 136 3.67 -8.03 -11.86
CA PHE A 136 3.70 -7.18 -13.04
C PHE A 136 4.84 -6.16 -12.97
N ALA A 137 5.04 -5.54 -11.80
CA ALA A 137 6.16 -4.65 -11.54
C ALA A 137 7.51 -5.39 -11.65
N GLY A 138 7.59 -6.62 -11.15
CA GLY A 138 8.77 -7.48 -11.30
C GLY A 138 9.07 -7.81 -12.76
N PHE A 139 8.05 -8.10 -13.56
CA PHE A 139 8.19 -8.32 -15.00
C PHE A 139 8.71 -7.07 -15.71
N LEU A 140 8.18 -5.89 -15.38
CA LEU A 140 8.64 -4.62 -15.93
C LEU A 140 10.12 -4.35 -15.60
N HIS A 141 10.49 -4.61 -14.33
CA HIS A 141 11.86 -4.50 -13.86
C HIS A 141 12.81 -5.44 -14.63
N MET A 142 12.39 -6.70 -14.87
CA MET A 142 13.17 -7.65 -15.69
C MET A 142 13.35 -7.17 -17.13
N LYS A 143 12.37 -6.45 -17.69
CA LYS A 143 12.45 -5.86 -19.03
C LYS A 143 13.25 -4.54 -19.06
N GLY A 144 13.65 -4.01 -17.91
CA GLY A 144 14.41 -2.76 -17.81
C GLY A 144 13.61 -1.52 -18.24
N ILE A 145 12.28 -1.60 -18.27
CA ILE A 145 11.41 -0.49 -18.68
C ILE A 145 11.11 0.33 -17.43
N TYR A 146 11.66 1.55 -17.37
CA TYR A 146 11.40 2.49 -16.28
C TYR A 146 10.94 3.81 -16.87
N VAL A 147 9.73 4.23 -16.55
CA VAL A 147 9.24 5.58 -16.86
C VAL A 147 9.69 6.50 -15.74
N LYS A 148 10.42 7.55 -16.11
CA LYS A 148 10.83 8.65 -15.21
C LYS A 148 9.98 9.87 -15.54
N LEU A 149 9.72 10.68 -14.52
CA LEU A 149 9.11 12.01 -14.68
C LEU A 149 10.17 13.05 -15.06
#